data_AF-A0A1X9YQC7-F1
#
_entry.id   AF-A0A1X9YQC7-F1
#
_cell.length_a   1.000
_cell.length_b   1.000
_cell.length_c   1.000
_cell.angle_alpha   90.00
_cell.angle_beta   90.00
_cell.angle_gamma   90.00
#
_symmetry.space_group_name_H-M   'P 1'
#
loop_
_entity.id
_entity.type
_entity.pdbx_description
1 polymer ?
#
loop_
_entity_poly.entity_id
_entity_poly.type
_entity_poly.pdbx_seq_one_letter_code
_entity_poly.pdbx_strand_id
1 'polypeptide(L)' 'MAISIDNLRKGNKYRLTNYGETVDFQVVEIQEENVYKIKDLLTLETYLLHELIKYGKGKDYDLEAL' A
#
# COMPACT_ATOMS: atom_id res chain seq x y z
N MET A 1 -13.76 4.99 -4.27
CA MET A 1 -12.97 5.43 -5.45
C MET A 1 -11.65 4.72 -5.31
N ALA A 2 -11.39 3.68 -6.09
CA ALA A 2 -10.15 2.92 -5.95
C ALA A 2 -8.97 3.81 -6.36
N ILE A 3 -8.07 4.07 -5.42
CA ILE A 3 -6.82 4.78 -5.72
C ILE A 3 -5.90 3.78 -6.43
N SER A 4 -5.32 4.19 -7.56
CA SER A 4 -4.26 3.41 -8.19
C SER A 4 -2.97 3.53 -7.39
N ILE A 5 -2.17 2.46 -7.35
CA ILE A 5 -0.86 2.44 -6.71
C ILE A 5 0.05 3.55 -7.28
N ASP A 6 -0.07 3.83 -8.57
CA ASP A 6 0.63 4.91 -9.27
C ASP A 6 0.35 6.31 -8.69
N ASN A 7 -0.80 6.50 -8.03
CA ASN A 7 -1.22 7.76 -7.42
C ASN A 7 -0.79 7.91 -5.95
N LEU A 8 -0.03 6.95 -5.41
CA LEU A 8 0.50 7.03 -4.05
C LEU A 8 1.52 8.18 -3.94
N ARG A 9 1.37 8.99 -2.89
CA ARG A 9 2.29 10.10 -2.60
C ARG A 9 3.06 9.84 -1.31
N LYS A 10 4.35 10.16 -1.33
CA LYS A 10 5.22 10.13 -0.14
C LYS A 10 4.62 10.99 0.98
N GLY A 11 4.62 10.44 2.20
CA GLY A 11 4.11 11.08 3.41
C GLY A 11 2.62 10.82 3.68
N ASN A 12 1.84 10.40 2.68
CA ASN A 12 0.41 10.11 2.86
C ASN A 12 0.18 8.71 3.41
N LYS A 13 -0.96 8.55 4.10
CA LYS A 13 -1.43 7.29 4.68
C LYS A 13 -2.51 6.70 3.80
N TYR A 14 -2.48 5.38 3.67
CA TYR A 14 -3.39 4.62 2.84
C TYR A 14 -3.77 3.32 3.56
N ARG A 15 -4.92 2.78 3.16
CA ARG A 15 -5.43 1.49 3.57
C ARG A 15 -5.55 0.61 2.34
N LEU A 16 -4.86 -0.53 2.34
CA LEU A 16 -5.02 -1.56 1.32
C LEU A 16 -5.84 -2.71 1.91
N THR A 17 -6.92 -3.07 1.23
CA THR A 17 -7.66 -4.30 1.50
C THR A 17 -7.40 -5.28 0.36
N ASN A 18 -7.00 -6.51 0.68
CA ASN A 18 -6.75 -7.57 -0.31
C ASN A 18 -6.93 -8.95 0.32
N TYR A 19 -7.66 -9.85 -0.35
CA TYR A 19 -7.99 -11.20 0.14
C TYR A 19 -8.59 -11.24 1.56
N GLY A 20 -9.32 -10.20 1.96
CA GLY A 20 -9.90 -10.05 3.30
C GLY A 20 -8.92 -9.57 4.37
N GLU A 21 -7.66 -9.32 4.02
CA GLU A 21 -6.68 -8.66 4.89
C GLU A 21 -6.69 -7.15 4.64
N THR A 22 -6.63 -6.35 5.70
CA THR A 22 -6.57 -4.89 5.64
C THR A 22 -5.27 -4.41 6.27
N VAL A 23 -4.50 -3.64 5.52
CA VAL A 23 -3.19 -3.13 5.91
C VAL A 23 -3.20 -1.62 5.82
N ASP A 24 -2.96 -0.97 6.97
CA ASP A 24 -2.85 0.47 7.08
C ASP A 24 -1.37 0.86 7.03
N PHE A 25 -0.96 1.66 6.05
CA PHE A 25 0.43 2.02 5.85
C PHE A 25 0.62 3.48 5.45
N GLN A 26 1.84 3.98 5.67
CA GLN A 26 2.29 5.29 5.22
C GLN A 26 3.40 5.14 4.19
N VAL A 27 3.33 5.89 3.10
CA VAL A 27 4.40 5.89 2.09
C VAL A 27 5.60 6.67 2.64
N VAL A 28 6.71 5.98 2.87
CA VAL A 28 7.94 6.58 3.42
C VAL A 28 8.85 7.09 2.31
N GLU A 29 9.00 6.32 1.24
CA GLU A 29 9.93 6.62 0.16
C GLU A 29 9.43 6.01 -1.16
N ILE A 30 9.72 6.70 -2.26
CA ILE A 30 9.48 6.22 -3.62
C ILE A 30 10.88 6.12 -4.23
N GLN A 31 11.37 4.89 -4.44
CA GLN A 31 12.76 4.68 -4.84
C GLN A 31 12.94 4.82 -6.35
N GLU A 32 12.35 3.90 -7.12
CA GLU A 32 12.37 3.85 -8.59
C GLU A 32 10.96 3.60 -9.13
N GLU A 33 10.78 3.64 -10.45
CA GLU A 33 9.49 3.49 -11.13
C GLU A 33 8.74 2.24 -10.61
N ASN A 34 7.61 2.46 -9.92
CA ASN A 34 6.77 1.45 -9.25
C ASN A 34 7.29 0.81 -7.94
N VAL A 35 8.40 1.30 -7.35
CA VAL A 35 8.93 0.81 -6.06
C VAL A 35 8.59 1.78 -4.93
N TYR A 36 7.55 1.43 -4.17
CA TYR A 36 7.09 2.20 -3.01
C TYR A 36 7.51 1.53 -1.72
N LYS A 37 8.30 2.23 -0.91
CA LYS A 37 8.62 1.82 0.46
C LYS A 37 7.55 2.36 1.39
N ILE A 38 6.87 1.46 2.06
CA ILE A 38 5.76 1.77 2.96
C ILE A 38 6.11 1.33 4.38
N LYS A 39 5.55 2.05 5.35
CA LYS A 39 5.62 1.72 6.76
C LYS A 39 4.24 1.32 7.23
N ASP A 40 4.12 0.12 7.76
CA ASP A 40 2.91 -0.36 8.41
C ASP A 40 2.65 0.47 9.68
N LEU A 41 1.40 0.91 9.85
CA LEU A 41 0.97 1.71 11.00
C LEU A 41 0.66 0.86 12.24
N LEU A 42 0.41 -0.44 12.05
CA LEU A 42 0.09 -1.42 13.07
C LEU A 42 1.35 -2.08 13.64
N THR A 43 2.24 -2.60 12.77
CA THR A 43 3.48 -3.30 13.18
C THR A 43 4.69 -2.37 13.27
N LEU A 44 4.60 -1.16 12.70
CA LEU A 44 5.70 -0.20 12.57
C LEU A 44 6.85 -0.68 11.68
N GLU A 45 6.69 -1.81 11.00
CA GLU A 45 7.67 -2.36 10.07
C GLU A 45 7.65 -1.62 8.73
N THR A 46 8.78 -1.61 8.04
CA THR A 46 8.88 -1.03 6.70
C THR A 46 9.20 -2.11 5.67
N TYR A 47 8.39 -2.18 4.62
CA TYR A 47 8.52 -3.12 3.52
C TYR A 47 8.07 -2.46 2.21
N LEU A 48 8.17 -3.19 1.11
CA LEU A 48 7.76 -2.69 -0.20
C LEU A 48 6.28 -2.96 -0.43
N LEU A 49 5.54 -1.97 -0.94
CA LEU A 49 4.13 -2.14 -1.30
C LEU A 49 3.92 -3.27 -2.30
N HIS A 50 4.89 -3.46 -3.22
CA HIS A 50 4.93 -4.60 -4.13
C HIS A 50 4.72 -5.94 -3.41
N GLU A 51 5.22 -6.11 -2.19
CA GLU A 51 5.09 -7.38 -1.47
C GLU A 51 3.65 -7.69 -1.04
N LEU A 52 2.82 -6.66 -0.81
CA LEU A 52 1.41 -6.85 -0.47
C LEU A 52 0.57 -7.30 -1.68
N ILE A 53 1.03 -6.96 -2.89
CA ILE A 53 0.32 -7.24 -4.14
C ILE A 53 1.02 -8.28 -5.01
N LYS A 54 2.15 -8.85 -4.57
CA LYS A 54 2.95 -9.83 -5.35
C LYS A 54 2.17 -11.10 -5.66
N TYR A 55 1.21 -11.46 -4.82
CA TYR A 55 0.34 -12.62 -4.98
C TYR A 55 -0.89 -12.35 -5.85
N GLY A 56 -1.02 -11.14 -6.39
CA GLY A 56 -2.17 -10.71 -7.17
C GLY A 56 -3.16 -9.86 -6.37
N LYS A 57 -4.22 -9.45 -7.06
CA LYS A 57 -5.32 -8.64 -6.51
C LYS A 57 -6.56 -9.52 -6.40
N GLY A 58 -7.09 -9.67 -5.19
CA GLY A 58 -8.34 -10.34 -4.91
C GLY A 58 -9.54 -9.58 -5.49
N LYS A 59 -10.73 -10.18 -5.42
CA LYS A 59 -11.98 -9.51 -5.82
C LYS A 59 -12.35 -8.34 -4.92
N ASP A 60 -11.89 -8.39 -3.68
CA ASP A 60 -12.05 -7.39 -2.63
C ASP A 60 -10.90 -6.37 -2.61
N TYR A 61 -10.02 -6.37 -3.62
CA TYR A 61 -8.93 -5.41 -3.71
C TYR A 61 -9.49 -3.98 -3.67
N ASP A 62 -9.13 -3.24 -2.64
CA ASP A 62 -9.51 -1.84 -2.50
C ASP A 62 -8.36 -1.05 -1.88
N LEU A 63 -8.16 0.17 -2.37
CA LEU A 63 -7.12 1.08 -1.89
C LEU A 63 -7.73 2.44 -1.61
N GLU A 64 -7.68 2.83 -0.34
CA GLU A 64 -8.30 4.04 0.19
C GLU A 64 -7.24 4.96 0.81
N ALA A 65 -7.45 6.27 0.74
CA ALA A 65 -6.64 7.24 1.47
C ALA A 65 -7.23 7.45 2.88
N LEU A 66 -6.36 7.56 3.88
CA LEU A 66 -6.72 7.85 5.28
C LEU A 66 -6.56 9.33 5.62
#